data_AF-A0A813NIC7-F1
#
_entry.id   AF-A0A813NIC7-F1
#
_cell.length_a   1.000
_cell.length_b   1.000
_cell.length_c   1.000
_cell.angle_alpha   90.00
_cell.angle_beta   90.00
_cell.angle_gamma   90.00
#
_symmetry.space_group_name_H-M   'P 1'
#
loop_
_entity.id
_entity.type
_entity.pdbx_description
1 polymer ?
#
loop_
_entity_poly.entity_id
_entity_poly.type
_entity_poly.pdbx_seq_one_letter_code
_entity_poly.pdbx_strand_id
1 'polypeptide(L)' 'MFKKIKKTYPVENDVTAVSVADWNNDSYPDFVTTDYSDNTISLYINPKNGLFKNKKIFIQMLDHGV' A
#
# COMPACT_ATOMS: atom_id res chain seq x y z
N MET A 1 -19.52 16.76 -12.12
CA MET A 1 -20.00 15.35 -12.14
C MET A 1 -18.98 14.50 -11.38
N PHE A 2 -19.34 13.94 -10.23
CA PHE A 2 -18.42 13.13 -9.42
C PHE A 2 -18.29 11.73 -10.02
N LYS A 3 -17.06 11.30 -10.30
CA LYS A 3 -16.75 9.97 -10.84
C LYS A 3 -17.00 8.96 -9.72
N LYS A 4 -17.92 8.02 -9.96
CA LYS A 4 -18.26 6.94 -9.02
C LYS A 4 -16.98 6.21 -8.58
N ILE A 5 -16.83 5.92 -7.28
CA ILE A 5 -15.73 5.10 -6.77
C ILE A 5 -15.84 3.73 -7.46
N LYS A 6 -14.79 3.36 -8.22
CA LYS A 6 -14.77 2.12 -9.01
C LYS A 6 -14.51 0.88 -8.16
N LYS A 7 -13.75 1.02 -7.05
CA LYS A 7 -13.36 -0.10 -6.19
C LYS A 7 -12.75 0.41 -4.88
N THR A 8 -12.96 -0.34 -3.79
CA THR A 8 -12.26 -0.15 -2.51
C THR A 8 -11.36 -1.36 -2.24
N TYR A 9 -10.23 -1.13 -1.57
CA TYR A 9 -9.29 -2.15 -1.16
C TYR A 9 -9.25 -2.15 0.37
N PRO A 10 -9.58 -3.27 1.03
CA PRO A 10 -9.35 -3.37 2.47
C PRO A 10 -7.85 -3.28 2.73
N VAL A 11 -7.51 -2.47 3.73
CA VAL A 11 -6.15 -2.33 4.25
C VAL A 11 -6.17 -2.70 5.74
N GLU A 12 -5.02 -2.63 6.38
CA GLU A 12 -4.83 -2.85 7.81
C GLU A 12 -5.60 -1.82 8.67
N ASN A 13 -5.78 -2.12 9.97
CA ASN A 13 -6.75 -1.42 10.81
C ASN A 13 -6.31 0.00 11.21
N ASP A 14 -5.00 0.28 11.27
CA ASP A 14 -4.47 1.57 11.74
C ASP A 14 -3.46 2.17 10.73
N VAL A 15 -3.86 2.20 9.46
CA VAL A 15 -3.08 2.87 8.42
C VAL A 15 -2.99 4.37 8.68
N THR A 16 -1.76 4.86 8.86
CA THR A 16 -1.45 6.27 9.16
C THR A 16 -1.04 7.08 7.93
N ALA A 17 -0.48 6.43 6.91
CA ALA A 17 -0.08 7.09 5.67
C ALA A 17 -0.19 6.16 4.45
N VAL A 18 -0.30 6.78 3.28
CA VAL A 18 -0.34 6.12 1.96
C VAL A 18 0.58 6.85 0.97
N SER A 19 1.27 6.08 0.12
CA SER A 19 2.06 6.61 -1.00
C SER A 19 1.79 5.82 -2.28
N VAL A 20 1.83 6.49 -3.43
CA VAL A 20 1.56 5.91 -4.75
C VAL A 20 2.74 6.21 -5.68
N ALA A 21 3.34 5.16 -6.23
CA ALA A 21 4.42 5.23 -7.21
C ALA A 21 4.51 3.89 -7.96
N ASP A 22 5.35 3.83 -9.00
CA ASP A 22 5.72 2.56 -9.63
C ASP A 22 6.87 1.93 -8.82
N TRP A 23 6.52 1.05 -7.88
CA TRP A 23 7.47 0.48 -6.91
C TRP A 23 8.15 -0.79 -7.43
N ASN A 24 7.65 -1.38 -8.53
CA ASN A 24 8.21 -2.58 -9.15
C ASN A 24 8.75 -2.36 -10.58
N ASN A 25 8.73 -1.11 -11.07
CA ASN A 25 9.21 -0.66 -12.37
C ASN A 25 8.47 -1.32 -13.55
N ASP A 26 7.16 -1.53 -13.44
CA ASP A 26 6.34 -2.15 -14.48
C ASP A 26 5.51 -1.15 -15.31
N SER A 27 5.66 0.15 -15.00
CA SER A 27 4.93 1.32 -15.53
C SER A 27 3.48 1.45 -15.08
N TYR A 28 3.06 0.73 -14.04
CA TYR A 28 1.74 0.85 -13.44
C TYR A 28 1.85 1.31 -11.98
N PRO A 29 1.01 2.27 -11.54
CA PRO A 29 1.03 2.70 -10.16
C PRO A 29 0.67 1.56 -9.20
N ASP A 30 1.56 1.34 -8.23
CA ASP A 30 1.40 0.55 -7.03
C ASP A 30 1.05 1.47 -5.85
N PHE A 31 0.77 0.92 -4.66
CA PHE A 31 0.65 1.74 -3.45
C PHE A 31 1.26 1.08 -2.22
N VAL A 32 1.71 1.92 -1.29
CA VAL A 32 2.28 1.52 0.01
C VAL A 32 1.43 2.11 1.13
N THR A 33 1.20 1.34 2.20
CA THR A 33 0.58 1.81 3.45
C THR A 33 1.55 1.64 4.62
N THR A 34 1.48 2.53 5.60
CA THR A 34 2.15 2.37 6.91
C THR A 34 1.11 2.19 8.00
N ASP A 35 1.25 1.15 8.81
CA ASP A 35 0.44 0.92 10.01
C ASP A 35 1.32 1.17 11.24
N TYR A 36 0.95 2.16 12.04
CA TYR A 36 1.73 2.56 13.23
C TYR A 36 1.49 1.61 14.41
N SER A 37 0.26 1.11 14.57
CA SER A 37 -0.08 0.20 15.67
C SER A 37 0.63 -1.14 15.51
N ASP A 38 0.65 -1.66 14.28
CA ASP A 38 1.27 -2.94 13.95
C ASP A 38 2.77 -2.81 13.58
N ASN A 39 3.30 -1.59 13.46
CA ASN A 39 4.66 -1.30 12.97
C ASN A 39 4.97 -1.99 11.62
N THR A 40 4.03 -1.91 10.67
CA THR A 40 4.16 -2.57 9.36
C THR A 40 4.10 -1.60 8.18
N ILE A 41 4.73 -2.00 7.08
CA ILE A 41 4.68 -1.30 5.79
C ILE A 41 4.21 -2.28 4.72
N SER A 42 3.00 -2.11 4.18
CA SER A 42 2.47 -3.05 3.17
C SER A 42 2.60 -2.48 1.76
N LEU A 43 3.06 -3.29 0.80
CA LEU A 43 3.14 -2.93 -0.63
C LEU A 43 2.05 -3.67 -1.42
N TYR A 44 1.24 -2.91 -2.12
CA TYR A 44 0.15 -3.40 -2.95
C TYR A 44 0.53 -3.23 -4.41
N ILE A 45 0.78 -4.36 -5.07
CA ILE A 45 1.19 -4.39 -6.46
C ILE A 45 -0.04 -4.38 -7.37
N ASN A 46 0.01 -3.55 -8.41
CA ASN A 46 -0.99 -3.51 -9.47
C ASN A 46 -0.61 -4.47 -10.61
N PRO A 47 -1.31 -5.60 -10.80
CA PRO A 47 -1.00 -6.54 -11.87
C PRO A 47 -1.64 -6.11 -13.21
N LYS A 48 -1.71 -4.81 -13.48
CA LYS A 48 -2.16 -4.20 -14.76
C LYS A 48 -3.62 -4.40 -15.14
N ASN A 49 -4.40 -5.07 -14.28
CA ASN A 49 -5.83 -5.30 -14.46
C ASN A 49 -6.69 -4.50 -13.47
N GLY A 50 -6.05 -3.64 -12.67
CA GLY A 50 -6.70 -2.83 -11.65
C GLY A 50 -7.24 -3.62 -10.47
N LEU A 51 -6.78 -4.87 -10.26
CA LEU A 51 -7.02 -5.71 -9.08
C LEU A 51 -5.73 -5.83 -8.28
N PHE A 52 -5.53 -4.94 -7.32
CA PHE A 52 -4.34 -4.97 -6.48
C PHE A 52 -4.27 -6.27 -5.71
N LYS A 53 -3.10 -6.90 -5.72
CA LYS A 53 -2.80 -8.03 -4.84
C LYS A 53 -2.10 -7.47 -3.61
N ASN A 54 -2.66 -7.73 -2.42
CA ASN A 54 -1.94 -7.46 -1.19
C ASN A 54 -0.70 -8.36 -1.18
N LYS A 55 0.48 -7.75 -1.11
CA LYS A 55 1.70 -8.42 -0.70
C LYS A 55 2.12 -7.76 0.59
N LYS A 56 1.76 -8.36 1.73
CA LYS A 56 2.29 -7.92 3.02
C LYS A 56 3.81 -8.06 2.96
N ILE A 57 4.52 -6.93 2.94
CA ILE A 57 5.97 -6.92 3.06
C ILE A 57 6.23 -6.59 4.52
N PHE A 58 6.78 -7.53 5.28
CA PHE A 58 7.29 -7.19 6.60
C PHE A 58 8.64 -6.52 6.41
N ILE A 59 8.65 -5.24 6.06
CA ILE A 59 9.77 -4.41 6.50
C ILE A 59 9.38 -4.03 7.92
N GLN A 60 9.78 -4.86 8.89
CA GLN A 60 9.82 -4.40 10.28
C GLN A 60 10.59 -3.09 10.22
N MET A 61 9.96 -1.99 10.60
CA MET A 61 10.73 -0.79 10.90
C MET A 61 11.74 -1.25 11.95
N LEU A 62 13.00 -1.44 11.56
CA LEU A 62 14.07 -1.50 12.53
C LEU A 62 13.95 -0.16 13.21
N ASP A 63 13.50 -0.20 14.46
CA ASP A 63 13.44 0.97 15.31
C ASP A 63 14.80 1.65 15.17
N HIS A 64 14.84 2.77 14.46
CA HIS A 64 16.03 3.59 14.41
C HIS A 64 16.05 4.24 15.78
N GLY A 65 16.61 3.49 16.73
CA GLY A 65 16.74 3.87 18.13
C GLY A 65 17.26 5.28 18.18
N VAL A 66 16.37 6.16 18.61
CA VAL A 66 16.72 7.46 19.18
C VAL A 66 17.10 7.26 20.64
#